data_AF-M6RH23-F1
#
_entry.id   AF-M6RH23-F1
#
_cell.length_a   1.000
_cell.length_b   1.000
_cell.length_c   1.000
_cell.angle_alpha   90.00
_cell.angle_beta   90.00
_cell.angle_gamma   90.00
#
_symmetry.space_group_name_H-M   'P 1'
#
loop_
_entity.id
_entity.type
_entity.pdbx_description
1 polymer ?
#
loop_
_entity_poly.entity_id
_entity_poly.type
_entity_poly.pdbx_seq_one_letter_code
_entity_poly.pdbx_strand_id
1 'polypeptide(L)'
;MIMASEVTDCDRASIWIFNKDDPNTLTLVVGWDRKTQTNLEKMNMTLSSYPKYFQAIRKDRFVDASDAIHDPRTSEFADVYSRPLGISSLLDAPFFLEVKSEVSFV
;
A
#
# COMPACT_ATOMS: atom_id res chain seq x y z
N MET A 1 16.38 11.75 -12.87
CA MET A 1 15.22 11.49 -11.98
C MET A 1 15.37 10.05 -11.55
N ILE A 2 15.56 9.79 -10.25
CA ILE A 2 15.70 8.45 -9.70
C ILE A 2 14.32 8.05 -9.18
N MET A 3 13.86 6.84 -9.49
CA MET A 3 12.56 6.34 -9.03
C MET A 3 12.66 5.86 -7.58
N ALA A 4 11.57 5.93 -6.82
CA ALA A 4 11.56 5.46 -5.42
C ALA A 4 12.03 4.00 -5.30
N SER A 5 11.62 3.14 -6.23
CA SER A 5 12.04 1.73 -6.29
C SER A 5 13.55 1.54 -6.48
N GLU A 6 14.23 2.49 -7.13
CA GLU A 6 15.70 2.46 -7.30
C GLU A 6 16.41 2.89 -6.02
N VAL A 7 15.86 3.86 -5.29
CA VAL A 7 16.42 4.32 -4.01
C VAL A 7 16.32 3.24 -2.94
N THR A 8 15.22 2.50 -2.91
CA THR A 8 14.96 1.47 -1.90
C THR A 8 15.35 0.06 -2.35
N ASP A 9 15.89 -0.08 -3.57
CA ASP A 9 16.24 -1.35 -4.21
C ASP A 9 15.13 -2.42 -4.16
N CYS A 10 13.87 -2.00 -4.30
CA CYS A 10 12.72 -2.90 -4.25
C CYS A 10 12.22 -3.28 -5.64
N ASP A 11 11.57 -4.43 -5.73
CA ASP A 11 10.99 -4.92 -7.00
C ASP A 11 9.76 -4.14 -7.44
N ARG A 12 8.99 -3.60 -6.49
CA ARG A 12 7.77 -2.84 -6.75
C ARG A 12 7.67 -1.63 -5.84
N ALA A 13 7.21 -0.52 -6.41
CA ALA A 13 6.81 0.67 -5.68
C ALA A 13 5.42 1.11 -6.15
N SER A 14 4.54 1.47 -5.23
CA SER A 14 3.15 1.80 -5.57
C SER A 14 2.55 2.82 -4.62
N ILE A 15 1.58 3.58 -5.11
CA ILE A 15 0.76 4.51 -4.34
C ILE A 15 -0.67 4.01 -4.32
N TRP A 16 -1.15 3.77 -3.11
CA TRP A 16 -2.53 3.38 -2.83
C TRP A 16 -3.25 4.50 -2.10
N ILE A 17 -4.49 4.75 -2.49
CA ILE A 17 -5.33 5.80 -1.88
C ILE A 17 -6.57 5.15 -1.27
N PHE A 18 -6.88 5.51 -0.03
CA PHE A 18 -8.16 5.16 0.60
C PHE A 18 -9.30 5.84 -0.15
N ASN A 19 -10.30 5.05 -0.53
CA ASN A 19 -11.49 5.59 -1.15
C ASN A 19 -12.23 6.50 -0.15
N LYS A 20 -12.66 7.67 -0.61
CA LYS A 20 -13.32 8.69 0.20
C LYS A 20 -14.70 8.24 0.69
N ASP A 21 -15.43 7.50 -0.14
CA ASP A 21 -16.81 7.08 0.12
C ASP A 21 -16.87 5.73 0.83
N ASP A 22 -15.87 4.86 0.63
CA ASP A 22 -15.69 3.60 1.34
C ASP A 22 -14.26 3.47 1.92
N PRO A 23 -14.06 3.73 3.22
CA PRO A 23 -12.75 3.66 3.85
C PRO A 23 -12.18 2.23 3.96
N ASN A 24 -12.97 1.20 3.61
CA ASN A 24 -12.48 -0.18 3.50
C ASN A 24 -11.89 -0.48 2.13
N THR A 25 -11.93 0.44 1.16
CA THR A 25 -11.38 0.20 -0.16
C THR A 25 -10.09 0.99 -0.35
N LEU A 26 -8.99 0.29 -0.67
CA LEU A 26 -7.76 0.90 -1.18
C LEU A 26 -7.72 0.76 -2.70
N THR A 27 -7.40 1.84 -3.39
CA THR A 27 -7.25 1.86 -4.85
C THR A 27 -5.78 2.09 -5.21
N LEU A 28 -5.23 1.21 -6.06
CA LEU A 28 -3.93 1.41 -6.67
C LEU A 28 -4.04 2.51 -7.74
N VAL A 29 -3.40 3.64 -7.49
CA VAL A 29 -3.46 4.80 -8.39
C VAL A 29 -2.30 4.80 -9.37
N VAL A 30 -1.12 4.40 -8.89
CA VAL A 30 0.08 4.19 -9.70
C VAL A 30 0.96 3.14 -9.05
N GLY A 31 1.58 2.29 -9.86
CA GLY A 31 2.59 1.36 -9.38
C GLY A 31 3.52 0.97 -10.50
N TRP A 32 4.75 0.62 -10.14
CA TRP A 32 5.81 0.19 -11.03
C TRP A 32 6.32 -1.18 -10.62
N ASP A 33 6.55 -2.07 -11.58
CA ASP A 33 7.20 -3.35 -11.39
C ASP A 33 8.52 -3.39 -12.18
N ARG A 34 9.62 -3.49 -11.43
CA ARG A 34 10.97 -3.56 -11.98
C ARG A 34 11.22 -4.86 -12.74
N LYS A 35 10.56 -5.97 -12.37
CA LYS A 35 10.76 -7.27 -13.04
C LYS A 35 10.23 -7.26 -14.46
N THR A 36 9.06 -6.64 -14.66
CA THR A 36 8.42 -6.54 -15.98
C THR A 36 8.79 -5.25 -16.71
N GLN A 37 9.36 -4.26 -16.02
CA GLN A 37 9.62 -2.92 -16.55
C GLN A 37 8.33 -2.24 -17.06
N THR A 38 7.24 -2.41 -16.31
CA THR A 38 5.92 -1.86 -16.65
C THR A 38 5.21 -1.26 -15.44
N ASN A 39 4.21 -0.43 -15.72
CA ASN A 39 3.26 -0.03 -14.69
C ASN A 39 2.37 -1.21 -14.28
N LEU A 40 1.95 -1.22 -13.02
CA LEU A 40 0.95 -2.14 -12.50
C LEU A 40 -0.44 -1.75 -13.01
N GLU A 41 -1.27 -2.75 -13.27
CA GLU A 41 -2.68 -2.53 -13.59
C GLU A 41 -3.44 -1.94 -12.39
N LYS A 42 -4.41 -1.07 -12.66
CA LYS A 42 -5.24 -0.52 -11.60
C LYS A 42 -6.04 -1.63 -10.93
N MET A 43 -6.08 -1.64 -9.61
CA MET A 43 -6.83 -2.59 -8.83
C MET A 43 -7.36 -1.96 -7.54
N ASN A 44 -8.41 -2.57 -7.00
CA ASN A 44 -8.97 -2.22 -5.69
C ASN A 44 -8.75 -3.37 -4.72
N MET A 45 -8.53 -3.04 -3.45
CA MET A 45 -8.37 -4.00 -2.37
C MET A 45 -9.37 -3.69 -1.26
N THR A 46 -10.22 -4.68 -0.95
CA THR A 46 -11.21 -4.57 0.13
C THR A 46 -10.59 -5.00 1.46
N LEU A 47 -10.29 -4.03 2.32
CA LEU A 47 -9.61 -4.19 3.60
C LEU A 47 -10.44 -4.89 4.68
N SER A 48 -11.76 -5.00 4.53
CA SER A 48 -12.58 -5.78 5.45
C SER A 48 -12.23 -7.27 5.43
N SER A 49 -11.59 -7.75 4.36
CA SER A 49 -11.04 -9.11 4.25
C SER A 49 -9.70 -9.29 4.97
N TYR A 50 -9.08 -8.19 5.42
CA TYR A 50 -7.73 -8.15 6.00
C TYR A 50 -7.69 -7.28 7.27
N PRO A 51 -8.45 -7.64 8.33
CA PRO A 51 -8.64 -6.79 9.51
C PRO A 51 -7.34 -6.46 10.26
N LYS A 52 -6.34 -7.36 10.30
CA LYS A 52 -5.07 -7.08 10.97
C LYS A 52 -4.26 -6.03 10.20
N TYR A 53 -4.18 -6.19 8.88
CA TYR A 53 -3.52 -5.19 8.03
C TYR A 53 -4.23 -3.85 8.12
N PHE A 54 -5.57 -3.85 8.04
CA PHE A 54 -6.37 -2.64 8.12
C PHE A 54 -6.14 -1.85 9.42
N GLN A 55 -6.03 -2.57 10.55
CA GLN A 55 -5.69 -1.97 11.83
C GLN A 55 -4.27 -1.40 11.83
N ALA A 56 -3.30 -2.17 11.33
CA ALA A 56 -1.89 -1.77 11.32
C ALA A 56 -1.66 -0.52 10.47
N ILE A 57 -2.15 -0.50 9.22
CA ILE A 57 -1.89 0.61 8.29
C ILE A 57 -2.53 1.93 8.72
N ARG A 58 -3.58 1.88 9.55
CA ARG A 58 -4.25 3.09 10.07
C ARG A 58 -3.67 3.61 11.39
N LYS A 59 -3.01 2.74 12.16
CA LYS A 59 -2.51 3.06 13.49
C LYS A 59 -1.01 3.36 13.50
N ASP A 60 -0.26 2.58 12.74
CA ASP A 60 1.19 2.59 12.81
C ASP A 60 1.77 3.60 11.81
N ARG A 61 2.97 4.11 12.11
CA ARG A 61 3.67 5.02 11.21
C ARG A 61 4.12 4.33 9.92
N PHE A 62 4.42 3.03 10.01
CA PHE A 62 4.85 2.18 8.91
C PHE A 62 4.39 0.74 9.18
N VAL A 63 4.14 -0.02 8.11
CA VAL A 63 4.03 -1.49 8.13
C VAL A 63 5.25 -2.03 7.40
N ASP A 64 6.27 -2.40 8.17
CA ASP A 64 7.59 -2.86 7.72
C ASP A 64 7.76 -4.37 7.97
N ALA A 65 7.23 -5.19 7.06
CA ALA A 65 7.30 -6.64 7.16
C ALA A 65 8.49 -7.18 6.36
N SER A 66 9.58 -7.55 7.04
CA SER A 66 10.73 -8.22 6.39
C SER A 66 10.39 -9.64 5.90
N ASP A 67 9.38 -10.26 6.52
CA ASP A 67 8.74 -11.50 6.06
C ASP A 67 7.23 -11.24 5.94
N ALA A 68 6.78 -10.81 4.76
CA ALA A 68 5.39 -10.45 4.52
C ALA A 68 4.41 -11.63 4.64
N ILE A 69 4.92 -12.86 4.60
CA ILE A 69 4.11 -14.08 4.67
C ILE A 69 3.79 -14.43 6.12
N HIS A 70 4.76 -14.27 7.02
CA HIS A 70 4.60 -14.65 8.43
C HIS A 70 4.42 -13.48 9.40
N ASP A 71 4.62 -12.23 8.95
CA ASP A 71 4.34 -11.05 9.78
C ASP A 71 2.85 -11.00 10.15
N PRO A 72 2.51 -10.88 11.45
CA PRO A 72 1.12 -10.93 11.90
C PRO A 72 0.25 -9.80 11.34
N ARG A 73 0.84 -8.69 10.88
CA ARG A 73 0.14 -7.55 10.28
C ARG A 73 -0.20 -7.80 8.82
N THR A 74 0.57 -8.63 8.10
CA THR A 74 0.42 -8.83 6.65
C THR A 74 0.10 -10.27 6.26
N SER A 75 0.13 -11.22 7.20
CA SER A 75 -0.09 -12.65 6.95
C SER A 75 -1.41 -12.97 6.26
N GLU A 76 -2.42 -12.10 6.39
CA GLU A 76 -3.72 -12.26 5.74
C GLU A 76 -3.64 -12.14 4.21
N PHE A 77 -2.57 -11.53 3.69
CA PHE A 77 -2.27 -11.46 2.25
C PHE A 77 -1.50 -12.67 1.72
N ALA A 78 -0.97 -13.52 2.59
CA ALA A 78 0.04 -14.52 2.24
C ALA A 78 -0.34 -15.34 1.01
N ASP A 79 -1.49 -16.00 1.04
CA ASP A 79 -1.86 -16.97 0.00
C ASP A 79 -2.58 -16.34 -1.19
N VAL A 80 -3.28 -15.22 -1.00
CA VAL A 80 -4.12 -14.60 -2.03
C VAL A 80 -3.42 -13.49 -2.82
N TYR A 81 -2.36 -12.90 -2.26
CA TYR A 81 -1.70 -11.72 -2.84
C TYR A 81 -0.18 -11.87 -2.84
N SER A 82 0.42 -12.16 -1.68
CA SER A 82 1.86 -12.13 -1.53
C SER A 82 2.57 -13.29 -2.25
N ARG A 83 2.16 -14.55 -2.02
CA ARG A 83 2.76 -15.72 -2.71
C ARG A 83 2.51 -15.68 -4.22
N PRO A 84 1.27 -15.46 -4.73
CA PRO A 84 1.03 -15.42 -6.17
C PRO A 84 1.85 -14.36 -6.90
N LEU A 85 2.10 -13.23 -6.24
CA LEU A 85 2.84 -12.11 -6.81
C LEU A 85 4.34 -12.10 -6.45
N GLY A 86 4.82 -13.08 -5.68
CA GLY A 86 6.21 -13.19 -5.27
C GLY A 86 6.69 -12.07 -4.33
N ILE A 87 5.82 -11.57 -3.45
CA ILE A 87 6.13 -10.55 -2.45
C ILE A 87 6.61 -11.25 -1.18
N SER A 88 7.90 -11.14 -0.88
CA SER A 88 8.53 -11.72 0.31
C SER A 88 8.66 -10.72 1.48
N SER A 89 8.71 -9.43 1.17
CA SER A 89 8.79 -8.33 2.14
C SER A 89 7.94 -7.16 1.68
N LEU A 90 7.52 -6.31 2.62
CA LEU A 90 6.61 -5.19 2.37
C LEU A 90 6.98 -4.01 3.26
N LEU A 91 6.95 -2.81 2.69
CA LEU A 91 7.07 -1.55 3.42
C LEU A 91 5.96 -0.61 2.95
N ASP A 92 4.95 -0.44 3.79
CA ASP A 92 3.89 0.53 3.56
C ASP A 92 4.01 1.70 4.53
N ALA A 93 3.94 2.91 3.98
CA ALA A 93 4.03 4.15 4.73
C ALA A 93 2.78 5.00 4.44
N PRO A 94 1.78 5.06 5.36
CA PRO A 94 0.63 5.92 5.17
C PRO A 94 1.08 7.39 5.14
N PHE A 95 0.52 8.14 4.19
CA PHE A 95 0.72 9.59 4.09
C PHE A 95 -0.64 10.29 4.21
N PHE A 96 -0.63 11.45 4.86
CA PHE A 96 -1.84 12.24 5.09
C PHE A 96 -1.69 13.57 4.35
N LEU A 97 -2.65 13.86 3.48
CA LEU A 97 -2.74 15.17 2.83
C LEU A 97 -3.47 16.11 3.79
N GLU A 98 -2.74 17.06 4.35
CA GLU A 98 -3.35 18.17 5.08
C GLU A 98 -3.89 19.17 4.05
N VAL A 99 -5.20 19.09 3.77
CA VAL A 99 -5.87 20.11 2.97
C VAL A 99 -6.09 21.30 3.90
N LYS A 100 -5.31 22.38 3.72
CA LYS A 100 -5.67 23.68 4.31
C LYS A 100 -7.05 24.06 3.76
N SER A 101 -8.07 24.00 4.60
CA SER A 101 -9.34 24.65 4.33
C SER A 101 -9.07 26.16 4.27
N GLU A 102 -9.21 26.76 3.10
CA GLU A 102 -9.42 28.20 3.02
C GLU A 102 -10.72 28.49 3.77
N VAL A 103 -10.58 29.17 4.91
CA VAL A 103 -11.71 29.66 5.69
C VAL A 103 -12.32 30.80 4.90
N SER A 104 -13.38 30.53 4.15
CA SER A 104 -14.24 31.57 3.58
C SER A 104 -15.01 32.23 4.72
N PHE A 105 -14.45 33.28 5.32
CA PHE A 105 -15.25 34.30 5.99
C PHE A 105 -15.76 35.27 4.91
N VAL A 106 -17.03 35.12 4.54
CA VAL A 106 -17.94 36.22 4.19
C VAL A 106 -19.35 35.84 4.62
#